data_AF-A0AAD5DGF0-F1
#
_entry.id   AF-A0AAD5DGF0-F1
#
_cell.length_a   1.000
_cell.length_b   1.000
_cell.length_c   1.000
_cell.angle_alpha   90.00
_cell.angle_beta   90.00
_cell.angle_gamma   90.00
#
_symmetry.space_group_name_H-M   'P 1'
#
loop_
_entity.id
_entity.type
_entity.pdbx_description
1 polymer ?
#
loop_
_entity_poly.entity_id
_entity_poly.type
_entity_poly.pdbx_seq_one_letter_code
_entity_poly.pdbx_strand_id
1 'polypeptide(L)'
;MGGFDYTSGAWNTLIGQPGQYTLYTDGAGVQFTATIAGGSVDNKALFIRAVQLSRGGLATTTTLTKAGAAWQTTVMAMGKKVPPAPPAVLGGNITVRALVKGGRTAGVLITLPYLSIRCEHMAPSKPQQLTAAFPNWLDCYLTVLNRLPPPTGGLLGSTYRPPPVATSTAAATSAAQRLAATAALVFEEA
;
A
#
# COMPACT_ATOMS: atom_id res chain seq x y z
N MET A 1 13.03 9.86 -13.51
CA MET A 1 12.18 8.78 -12.96
C MET A 1 10.99 9.46 -12.29
N GLY A 2 9.84 9.47 -12.98
CA GLY A 2 8.64 10.18 -12.52
C GLY A 2 7.99 9.47 -11.33
N GLY A 3 7.61 10.24 -10.31
CA GLY A 3 6.81 9.76 -9.18
C GLY A 3 5.36 9.56 -9.59
N PHE A 4 4.68 8.63 -8.89
CA PHE A 4 3.25 8.38 -9.05
C PHE A 4 2.48 9.34 -8.13
N ASP A 5 1.82 10.33 -8.72
CA ASP A 5 0.80 11.15 -8.06
C ASP A 5 -0.47 11.06 -8.91
N TYR A 6 -1.52 10.45 -8.36
CA TYR A 6 -2.82 10.33 -9.02
C TYR A 6 -3.92 10.78 -8.06
N THR A 7 -3.94 12.08 -7.78
CA THR A 7 -4.95 12.70 -6.93
C THR A 7 -6.02 13.48 -7.72
N SER A 8 -5.93 13.58 -9.06
CA SER A 8 -6.86 14.42 -9.84
C SER A 8 -7.02 14.16 -11.37
N GLY A 9 -6.54 13.05 -11.93
CA GLY A 9 -6.60 12.78 -13.39
C GLY A 9 -7.70 11.80 -13.84
N ALA A 10 -8.12 11.86 -15.12
CA ALA A 10 -8.95 10.83 -15.77
C ALA A 10 -8.34 9.43 -15.58
N TRP A 11 -9.08 8.32 -15.54
CA TRP A 11 -8.56 6.95 -15.37
C TRP A 11 -7.47 6.58 -16.41
N ASN A 12 -6.24 7.01 -16.22
CA ASN A 12 -5.11 6.57 -17.02
C ASN A 12 -4.44 5.50 -16.17
N THR A 13 -4.76 4.27 -16.53
CA THR A 13 -3.92 3.08 -16.34
C THR A 13 -2.47 3.45 -16.03
N LEU A 14 -1.92 2.93 -14.92
CA LEU A 14 -0.50 3.04 -14.58
C LEU A 14 0.36 3.00 -15.86
N ILE A 15 0.99 4.13 -16.22
CA ILE A 15 1.92 4.18 -17.34
C ILE A 15 3.24 3.61 -16.81
N GLY A 16 3.46 2.33 -17.06
CA GLY A 16 4.64 1.59 -16.59
C GLY A 16 4.76 0.25 -17.30
N GLN A 17 5.72 -0.56 -16.87
CA GLN A 17 5.85 -1.95 -17.32
C GLN A 17 5.43 -2.89 -16.19
N PRO A 18 4.84 -4.07 -16.48
CA PRO A 18 4.72 -5.12 -15.47
C PRO A 18 6.07 -5.37 -14.78
N GLY A 19 6.06 -5.64 -13.46
CA GLY A 19 7.28 -5.85 -12.70
C GLY A 19 7.15 -5.56 -11.21
N GLN A 20 8.28 -5.58 -10.50
CA GLN A 20 8.35 -5.22 -9.10
C GLN A 20 8.77 -3.75 -8.93
N TYR A 21 8.08 -3.05 -8.05
CA TYR A 21 8.30 -1.63 -7.78
C TYR A 21 8.50 -1.39 -6.29
N THR A 22 9.50 -0.58 -5.94
CA THR A 22 9.71 -0.13 -4.55
C THR A 22 8.80 1.06 -4.26
N LEU A 23 7.79 0.84 -3.42
CA LEU A 23 6.83 1.86 -3.03
C LEU A 23 7.38 2.74 -1.90
N TYR A 24 8.13 2.15 -0.96
CA TYR A 24 8.69 2.85 0.18
C TYR A 24 9.96 2.18 0.70
N THR A 25 10.94 2.99 1.10
CA THR A 25 12.08 2.56 1.93
C THR A 25 12.37 3.59 3.01
N ASP A 26 13.04 3.18 4.10
CA ASP A 26 13.53 4.12 5.11
C ASP A 26 14.89 3.76 5.72
N GLY A 27 15.43 4.69 6.50
CA GLY A 27 16.68 4.52 7.23
C GLY A 27 16.63 3.51 8.38
N ALA A 28 15.44 3.02 8.76
CA ALA A 28 15.29 1.90 9.69
C ALA A 28 15.34 0.54 8.97
N GLY A 29 15.65 0.52 7.66
CA GLY A 29 15.79 -0.67 6.85
C GLY A 29 14.45 -1.28 6.43
N VAL A 30 13.34 -0.54 6.52
CA VAL A 30 12.06 -1.00 5.94
C VAL A 30 12.14 -0.90 4.43
N GLN A 31 11.63 -1.92 3.75
CA GLN A 31 11.34 -1.88 2.33
C GLN A 31 9.92 -2.38 2.09
N PHE A 32 9.14 -1.62 1.33
CA PHE A 32 7.81 -1.99 0.89
C PHE A 32 7.77 -1.99 -0.65
N THR A 33 7.44 -3.13 -1.24
CA THR A 33 7.39 -3.33 -2.70
C THR A 33 6.00 -3.79 -3.13
N ALA A 34 5.68 -3.52 -4.39
CA ALA A 34 4.51 -4.05 -5.08
C ALA A 34 4.91 -4.80 -6.34
N THR A 35 4.23 -5.91 -6.61
CA THR A 35 4.25 -6.59 -7.90
C THR A 35 3.07 -6.09 -8.72
N ILE A 36 3.37 -5.50 -9.86
CA ILE A 36 2.41 -4.91 -10.79
C ILE A 36 2.33 -5.80 -12.04
N ALA A 37 1.11 -6.13 -12.47
CA ALA A 37 0.87 -6.93 -13.67
C ALA A 37 -0.22 -6.29 -14.54
N GLY A 38 -0.13 -6.51 -15.86
CA GLY A 38 -1.21 -6.18 -16.79
C GLY A 38 -2.47 -7.02 -16.52
N GLY A 39 -3.65 -6.53 -16.89
CA GLY A 39 -4.84 -7.38 -16.76
C GLY A 39 -6.17 -6.94 -17.35
N SER A 40 -6.24 -5.94 -18.22
CA SER A 40 -7.43 -5.64 -19.04
C SER A 40 -7.42 -6.39 -20.38
N VAL A 41 -8.53 -6.39 -21.12
CA VAL A 41 -8.65 -7.01 -22.47
C VAL A 41 -7.55 -6.54 -23.43
N ASP A 42 -7.10 -5.31 -23.29
CA ASP A 42 -6.03 -4.70 -24.10
C ASP A 42 -4.64 -4.76 -23.45
N ASN A 43 -4.51 -5.37 -22.26
CA ASN A 43 -3.30 -5.42 -21.43
C ASN A 43 -2.65 -4.05 -21.13
N LYS A 44 -3.36 -2.94 -21.37
CA LYS A 44 -2.84 -1.58 -21.13
C LYS A 44 -2.99 -1.16 -19.68
N ALA A 45 -3.92 -1.76 -18.94
CA ALA A 45 -4.11 -1.49 -17.52
C ALA A 45 -3.19 -2.35 -16.66
N LEU A 46 -2.42 -1.71 -15.79
CA LEU A 46 -1.64 -2.41 -14.76
C LEU A 46 -2.34 -2.36 -13.41
N PHE A 47 -2.10 -3.39 -12.61
CA PHE A 47 -2.74 -3.60 -11.32
C PHE A 47 -1.76 -4.22 -10.33
N ILE A 48 -1.89 -3.86 -9.06
CA ILE A 48 -1.11 -4.50 -7.98
C ILE A 48 -1.67 -5.91 -7.74
N ARG A 49 -0.78 -6.90 -7.74
CA ARG A 49 -1.06 -8.33 -7.51
C ARG A 49 -0.46 -8.86 -6.23
N ALA A 50 0.62 -8.25 -5.78
CA ALA A 50 1.22 -8.60 -4.53
C ALA A 50 1.88 -7.37 -3.93
N VAL A 51 2.01 -7.38 -2.61
CA VAL A 51 2.85 -6.45 -1.87
C VAL A 51 3.68 -7.20 -0.86
N GLN A 52 4.88 -6.68 -0.59
CA GLN A 52 5.77 -7.23 0.40
C GLN A 52 6.35 -6.11 1.25
N LEU A 53 6.34 -6.30 2.57
CA LEU A 53 7.13 -5.49 3.49
C LEU A 53 8.23 -6.34 4.10
N SER A 54 9.45 -5.82 4.12
CA SER A 54 10.59 -6.40 4.83
C SER A 54 11.27 -5.38 5.74
N ARG A 55 11.90 -5.88 6.81
CA ARG A 55 12.87 -5.14 7.64
C ARG A 55 13.88 -6.14 8.20
N GLY A 56 15.11 -6.13 7.68
CA GLY A 56 16.09 -7.17 7.99
C GLY A 56 15.55 -8.56 7.61
N GLY A 57 15.61 -9.52 8.54
CA GLY A 57 15.05 -10.86 8.34
C GLY A 57 13.52 -10.98 8.48
N LEU A 58 12.84 -9.89 8.84
CA LEU A 58 11.38 -9.88 8.99
C LEU A 58 10.71 -9.64 7.64
N ALA A 59 9.69 -10.43 7.31
CA ALA A 59 8.95 -10.28 6.05
C ALA A 59 7.46 -10.62 6.18
N THR A 60 6.65 -9.83 5.48
CA THR A 60 5.23 -10.12 5.24
C THR A 60 4.91 -9.95 3.76
N THR A 61 4.10 -10.84 3.23
CA THR A 61 3.69 -10.84 1.82
C THR A 61 2.17 -10.95 1.76
N THR A 62 1.55 -10.09 0.95
CA THR A 62 0.13 -10.19 0.62
C THR A 62 0.01 -10.42 -0.87
N THR A 63 -0.65 -11.49 -1.27
CA THR A 63 -0.85 -11.85 -2.68
C THR A 63 -2.34 -11.87 -3.00
N LEU A 64 -2.68 -11.44 -4.21
CA LEU A 64 -3.99 -11.54 -4.82
C LEU A 64 -3.86 -12.40 -6.07
N THR A 65 -4.39 -13.62 -5.99
CA THR A 65 -4.27 -14.62 -7.05
C THR A 65 -5.64 -15.10 -7.50
N LYS A 66 -5.73 -15.54 -8.75
CA LYS A 66 -6.93 -16.18 -9.28
C LYS A 66 -6.84 -17.68 -9.04
N ALA A 67 -7.78 -18.24 -8.29
CA ALA A 67 -7.93 -19.67 -8.02
C ALA A 67 -9.24 -20.17 -8.67
N GLY A 68 -9.12 -20.80 -9.83
CA GLY A 68 -10.27 -21.13 -10.68
C GLY A 68 -11.02 -19.87 -11.14
N ALA A 69 -12.31 -19.78 -10.83
CA ALA A 69 -13.12 -18.59 -11.13
C ALA A 69 -13.02 -17.48 -10.06
N ALA A 70 -12.48 -17.79 -8.89
CA ALA A 70 -12.46 -16.85 -7.76
C ALA A 70 -11.10 -16.16 -7.63
N TRP A 71 -11.12 -14.92 -7.14
CA TRP A 71 -9.93 -14.23 -6.67
C TRP A 71 -9.78 -14.43 -5.18
N GLN A 72 -8.55 -14.68 -4.73
CA GLN A 72 -8.22 -14.96 -3.34
C GLN A 72 -7.05 -14.10 -2.88
N THR A 73 -7.22 -13.44 -1.73
CA THR A 73 -6.14 -12.75 -1.05
C THR A 73 -5.54 -13.65 0.03
N THR A 74 -4.22 -13.77 0.03
CA THR A 74 -3.47 -14.47 1.08
C THR A 74 -2.51 -13.51 1.74
N VAL A 75 -2.51 -13.48 3.08
CA VAL A 75 -1.55 -12.70 3.88
C VAL A 75 -0.66 -13.67 4.64
N MET A 76 0.65 -13.54 4.43
CA MET A 76 1.69 -14.36 5.05
C MET A 76 2.65 -13.47 5.82
N ALA A 77 3.01 -13.88 7.02
CA ALA A 77 3.98 -13.26 7.91
C ALA A 77 4.98 -14.32 8.34
N MET A 78 6.28 -14.12 8.09
CA MET A 78 7.31 -15.08 8.47
C MET A 78 6.99 -16.52 8.03
N GLY A 79 6.45 -16.68 6.81
CA GLY A 79 6.06 -17.98 6.25
C GLY A 79 4.75 -18.58 6.80
N LYS A 80 4.02 -17.88 7.68
CA LYS A 80 2.75 -18.35 8.27
C LYS A 80 1.58 -17.48 7.84
N LYS A 81 0.41 -18.09 7.66
CA LYS A 81 -0.83 -17.36 7.33
C LYS A 81 -1.24 -16.45 8.49
N VAL A 82 -1.58 -15.21 8.17
CA VAL A 82 -1.99 -14.20 9.17
C VAL A 82 -3.51 -14.25 9.38
N PRO A 83 -3.99 -14.35 10.63
CA PRO A 83 -5.42 -14.26 10.94
C PRO A 83 -5.91 -12.80 10.97
N PRO A 84 -7.23 -12.57 10.96
CA PRO A 84 -7.80 -11.23 11.10
C PRO A 84 -7.74 -10.68 12.54
N ALA A 85 -7.75 -11.57 13.54
CA ALA A 85 -7.62 -11.19 14.93
C ALA A 85 -7.08 -12.38 15.75
N PRO A 86 -6.22 -12.15 16.76
CA PRO A 86 -5.49 -10.89 16.99
C PRO A 86 -4.43 -10.63 15.89
N PRO A 87 -3.88 -9.41 15.75
CA PRO A 87 -2.78 -9.13 14.83
C PRO A 87 -1.56 -10.02 15.12
N ALA A 88 -0.89 -10.47 14.07
CA ALA A 88 0.39 -11.15 14.18
C ALA A 88 1.52 -10.12 14.41
N VAL A 89 2.38 -10.38 15.38
CA VAL A 89 3.60 -9.58 15.61
C VAL A 89 4.71 -10.17 14.76
N LEU A 90 5.25 -9.38 13.82
CA LEU A 90 6.36 -9.81 12.97
C LEU A 90 7.68 -9.81 13.73
N GLY A 91 7.81 -8.90 14.69
CA GLY A 91 9.00 -8.67 15.49
C GLY A 91 9.12 -7.19 15.84
N GLY A 92 9.60 -6.90 17.05
CA GLY A 92 9.69 -5.54 17.57
C GLY A 92 8.33 -4.84 17.61
N ASN A 93 8.17 -3.81 16.79
CA ASN A 93 6.99 -2.92 16.74
C ASN A 93 6.22 -2.98 15.41
N ILE A 94 6.39 -4.06 14.65
CA ILE A 94 5.63 -4.31 13.41
C ILE A 94 4.52 -5.32 13.70
N THR A 95 3.28 -4.91 13.42
CA THR A 95 2.11 -5.80 13.47
C THR A 95 1.50 -5.95 12.09
N VAL A 96 0.97 -7.14 11.82
CA VAL A 96 0.31 -7.48 10.56
C VAL A 96 -1.02 -8.14 10.87
N ARG A 97 -2.07 -7.71 10.17
CA ARG A 97 -3.42 -8.23 10.32
C ARG A 97 -4.04 -8.46 8.95
N ALA A 98 -4.69 -9.60 8.76
CA ALA A 98 -5.53 -9.81 7.59
C ALA A 98 -6.82 -8.98 7.72
N LEU A 99 -7.19 -8.27 6.65
CA LEU A 99 -8.49 -7.64 6.56
C LEU A 99 -9.50 -8.66 6.06
N VAL A 100 -10.73 -8.63 6.57
CA VAL A 100 -11.77 -9.58 6.19
C VAL A 100 -13.03 -8.83 5.75
N LYS A 101 -13.57 -9.24 4.60
CA LYS A 101 -14.84 -8.75 4.04
C LYS A 101 -15.66 -9.97 3.61
N GLY A 102 -16.91 -10.06 4.09
CA GLY A 102 -17.78 -11.20 3.78
C GLY A 102 -17.20 -12.57 4.19
N GLY A 103 -16.47 -12.63 5.31
CA GLY A 103 -15.86 -13.87 5.82
C GLY A 103 -14.60 -14.35 5.07
N ARG A 104 -14.11 -13.58 4.09
CA ARG A 104 -12.89 -13.90 3.33
C ARG A 104 -11.81 -12.85 3.56
N THR A 105 -10.55 -13.26 3.51
CA THR A 105 -9.42 -12.34 3.50
C THR A 105 -9.55 -11.41 2.29
N ALA A 106 -9.56 -10.11 2.55
CA ALA A 106 -9.80 -9.05 1.58
C ALA A 106 -8.70 -7.98 1.63
N GLY A 107 -7.53 -8.30 2.21
CA GLY A 107 -6.43 -7.35 2.31
C GLY A 107 -5.55 -7.57 3.51
N VAL A 108 -4.67 -6.59 3.76
CA VAL A 108 -3.75 -6.55 4.89
C VAL A 108 -3.71 -5.15 5.48
N LEU A 109 -3.54 -5.09 6.80
CA LEU A 109 -3.06 -3.90 7.51
C LEU A 109 -1.72 -4.22 8.16
N ILE A 110 -0.71 -3.45 7.84
CA ILE A 110 0.63 -3.51 8.43
C ILE A 110 0.84 -2.21 9.21
N THR A 111 1.18 -2.31 10.48
CA THR A 111 1.42 -1.14 11.34
C THR A 111 2.83 -1.16 11.87
N LEU A 112 3.55 -0.07 11.59
CA LEU A 112 4.83 0.32 12.15
C LEU A 112 4.61 1.53 13.09
N PRO A 113 5.59 1.93 13.92
CA PRO A 113 5.42 3.08 14.82
C PRO A 113 5.11 4.42 14.15
N TYR A 114 5.52 4.57 12.89
CA TYR A 114 5.46 5.82 12.15
C TYR A 114 4.67 5.71 10.84
N LEU A 115 4.24 4.50 10.46
CA LEU A 115 3.58 4.25 9.19
C LEU A 115 2.54 3.14 9.35
N SER A 116 1.34 3.38 8.83
CA SER A 116 0.32 2.36 8.62
C SER A 116 0.17 2.11 7.13
N ILE A 117 0.17 0.84 6.73
CA ILE A 117 0.00 0.41 5.34
C ILE A 117 -1.24 -0.47 5.28
N ARG A 118 -2.24 -0.04 4.51
CA ARG A 118 -3.47 -0.80 4.28
C ARG A 118 -3.53 -1.16 2.80
N CYS A 119 -3.60 -2.44 2.47
CA CYS A 119 -3.86 -2.87 1.10
C CYS A 119 -5.14 -3.69 1.05
N GLU A 120 -6.06 -3.35 0.15
CA GLU A 120 -7.39 -3.94 0.07
C GLU A 120 -7.66 -4.57 -1.28
N HIS A 121 -8.29 -5.73 -1.25
CA HIS A 121 -8.78 -6.41 -2.42
C HIS A 121 -10.02 -5.69 -2.95
N MET A 122 -9.88 -5.17 -4.17
CA MET A 122 -10.92 -4.53 -4.94
C MET A 122 -11.40 -5.43 -6.08
N ALA A 123 -12.70 -5.35 -6.37
CA ALA A 123 -13.33 -5.96 -7.52
C ALA A 123 -13.86 -4.86 -8.44
N PRO A 124 -13.89 -5.08 -9.77
CA PRO A 124 -14.49 -4.12 -10.68
C PRO A 124 -15.97 -3.96 -10.35
N SER A 125 -16.41 -2.72 -10.21
CA SER A 125 -17.79 -2.37 -9.83
C SER A 125 -18.42 -1.35 -10.76
N LYS A 126 -17.59 -0.56 -11.47
CA LYS A 126 -18.07 0.48 -12.38
C LYS A 126 -18.36 -0.10 -13.76
N PRO A 127 -19.38 0.42 -14.49
CA PRO A 127 -19.69 -0.05 -15.84
C PRO A 127 -18.47 -0.11 -16.77
N GLN A 128 -17.63 0.92 -16.76
CA GLN A 128 -16.42 0.99 -17.60
C GLN A 128 -15.41 -0.11 -17.26
N GLN A 129 -15.24 -0.42 -15.97
CA GLN A 129 -14.35 -1.49 -15.50
C GLN A 129 -14.87 -2.87 -15.92
N LEU A 130 -16.19 -3.05 -15.87
CA LEU A 130 -16.85 -4.28 -16.28
C LEU A 130 -16.77 -4.48 -17.79
N THR A 131 -17.03 -3.44 -18.59
CA THR A 131 -16.90 -3.47 -20.05
C THR A 131 -15.47 -3.75 -20.50
N ALA A 132 -14.48 -3.18 -19.82
CA ALA A 132 -13.06 -3.43 -20.09
C ALA A 132 -12.53 -4.74 -19.46
N ALA A 133 -13.42 -5.56 -18.87
CA ALA A 133 -13.14 -6.81 -18.16
C ALA A 133 -11.95 -6.71 -17.20
N PHE A 134 -11.95 -5.68 -16.35
CA PHE A 134 -10.89 -5.49 -15.37
C PHE A 134 -10.79 -6.71 -14.44
N PRO A 135 -9.57 -7.10 -14.07
CA PRO A 135 -9.35 -8.13 -13.05
C PRO A 135 -9.62 -7.53 -11.67
N ASN A 136 -9.59 -8.34 -10.62
CA ASN A 136 -9.52 -7.79 -9.26
C ASN A 136 -8.11 -7.24 -9.00
N TRP A 137 -7.94 -6.29 -8.08
CA TRP A 137 -6.64 -5.69 -7.76
C TRP A 137 -6.48 -5.42 -6.26
N LEU A 138 -5.27 -5.02 -5.86
CA LEU A 138 -5.00 -4.46 -4.54
C LEU A 138 -4.89 -2.94 -4.64
N ASP A 139 -5.66 -2.20 -3.85
CA ASP A 139 -5.44 -0.78 -3.59
C ASP A 139 -4.65 -0.60 -2.31
N CYS A 140 -3.62 0.24 -2.31
CA CYS A 140 -2.69 0.37 -1.19
C CYS A 140 -2.58 1.81 -0.71
N TYR A 141 -2.81 1.99 0.58
CA TYR A 141 -2.83 3.28 1.27
C TYR A 141 -1.69 3.31 2.28
N LEU A 142 -0.85 4.34 2.21
CA LEU A 142 0.23 4.58 3.16
C LEU A 142 -0.12 5.83 3.99
N THR A 143 -0.35 5.64 5.28
CA THR A 143 -0.68 6.71 6.22
C THR A 143 0.49 6.95 7.16
N VAL A 144 1.10 8.14 7.06
CA VAL A 144 2.18 8.56 7.96
C VAL A 144 1.60 8.88 9.34
N LEU A 145 2.02 8.15 10.36
CA LEU A 145 1.57 8.31 11.75
C LEU A 145 2.51 9.24 12.53
N ASN A 146 3.81 9.13 12.28
CA ASN A 146 4.87 9.93 12.90
C ASN A 146 5.96 10.22 11.85
N ARG A 147 6.94 11.05 12.21
CA ARG A 147 8.07 11.36 11.33
C ARG A 147 8.75 10.07 10.83
N LEU A 148 8.86 9.93 9.50
CA LEU A 148 9.52 8.79 8.86
C LEU A 148 11.03 8.84 9.10
N PRO A 149 11.70 7.69 9.35
CA PRO A 149 13.14 7.62 9.51
C PRO A 149 13.88 8.01 8.22
N PRO A 150 14.78 9.01 8.26
CA PRO A 150 15.61 9.35 7.10
C PRO A 150 16.77 8.34 6.93
N PRO A 151 17.25 8.11 5.69
CA PRO A 151 16.66 8.60 4.44
C PRO A 151 15.36 7.88 4.13
N THR A 152 14.35 8.61 3.64
CA THR A 152 13.09 8.02 3.17
C THR A 152 13.11 7.98 1.64
N GLY A 153 12.81 6.82 1.06
CA GLY A 153 12.91 6.58 -0.39
C GLY A 153 11.68 5.88 -0.97
N GLY A 154 11.80 5.43 -2.22
CA GLY A 154 10.69 4.89 -3.00
C GLY A 154 9.76 5.98 -3.52
N LEU A 155 8.58 5.57 -3.98
CA LEU A 155 7.54 6.50 -4.49
C LEU A 155 7.05 7.47 -3.42
N LEU A 156 6.97 7.02 -2.16
CA LEU A 156 6.68 7.91 -1.04
C LEU A 156 7.83 8.88 -0.75
N GLY A 157 9.08 8.41 -0.81
CA GLY A 157 10.24 9.22 -0.41
C GLY A 157 10.48 10.44 -1.29
N SER A 158 10.13 10.39 -2.58
CA SER A 158 10.28 11.55 -3.48
C SER A 158 9.29 12.67 -3.20
N THR A 159 8.14 12.37 -2.59
CA THR A 159 7.07 13.33 -2.27
C THR A 159 7.05 13.72 -0.79
N TYR A 160 7.68 12.92 0.07
CA TYR A 160 7.74 13.17 1.51
C TYR A 160 8.64 14.37 1.84
N ARG A 161 8.03 15.41 2.42
CA ARG A 161 8.74 16.53 3.03
C ARG A 161 8.66 16.39 4.55
N PRO A 162 9.76 16.07 5.25
CA PRO A 162 9.72 15.95 6.71
C PRO A 162 9.25 17.29 7.32
N PRO A 163 8.50 17.25 8.44
CA PRO A 163 8.19 18.46 9.18
C PRO A 163 9.49 19.21 9.49
N PRO A 164 9.50 20.56 9.46
CA PRO A 164 10.66 21.33 9.87
C PRO A 164 11.16 20.81 11.21
N VAL A 165 12.45 20.51 11.32
CA VAL A 165 13.05 20.21 12.62
C VAL A 165 12.89 21.49 13.41
N ALA A 166 12.05 21.48 14.45
CA ALA A 166 11.92 22.62 15.33
C ALA A 166 13.30 22.83 16.00
N THR A 167 14.10 23.74 15.47
CA THR A 167 15.12 24.43 16.26
C THR A 167 14.37 25.04 17.42
N SER A 168 14.69 24.60 18.63
CA SER A 168 14.01 24.98 19.86
C SER A 168 13.97 26.49 20.03
N THR A 169 12.88 27.13 19.62
CA THR A 169 12.35 28.37 20.23
C THR A 169 10.92 28.64 19.75
N ALA A 170 10.02 28.63 20.74
CA ALA A 170 8.74 29.34 20.83
C ALA A 170 7.52 28.94 19.97
N ALA A 171 6.40 28.89 20.72
CA ALA A 171 5.01 29.12 20.34
C ALA A 171 4.19 27.94 19.77
N ALA A 172 3.58 27.23 20.71
CA ALA A 172 2.29 26.59 20.54
C ALA A 172 1.22 27.63 20.16
N THR A 173 0.63 27.49 18.97
CA THR A 173 -0.80 27.70 18.69
C THR A 173 -1.05 27.49 17.21
N SER A 174 -1.48 26.29 16.84
CA SER A 174 -2.42 25.97 15.76
C SER A 174 -2.32 24.47 15.48
N ALA A 175 -2.87 23.68 16.40
CA ALA A 175 -3.34 22.33 16.08
C ALA A 175 -4.59 22.46 15.17
N ALA A 176 -4.43 23.10 14.01
CA ALA A 176 -5.32 22.83 12.91
C ALA A 176 -4.99 21.40 12.49
N GLN A 177 -6.01 20.55 12.58
CA GLN A 177 -6.09 19.16 12.21
C GLN A 177 -5.53 18.97 10.78
N ARG A 178 -4.20 18.95 10.68
CA ARG A 178 -3.48 18.72 9.43
C ARG A 178 -3.75 17.26 9.13
N LEU A 179 -4.64 17.02 8.16
CA LEU A 179 -4.85 15.69 7.59
C LEU A 179 -3.47 15.06 7.40
N ALA A 180 -3.26 13.91 8.04
CA ALA A 180 -1.99 13.20 7.94
C ALA A 180 -1.63 13.08 6.46
N ALA A 181 -0.37 13.38 6.12
CA ALA A 181 0.12 13.19 4.76
C ALA A 181 -0.14 11.73 4.36
N THR A 182 -1.14 11.55 3.51
CA THR A 182 -1.56 10.25 3.00
C THR A 182 -0.92 10.15 1.64
N ALA A 183 0.02 9.23 1.47
CA ALA A 183 0.42 8.88 0.12
C ALA A 183 -0.62 7.92 -0.44
N ALA A 184 -1.29 8.40 -1.47
CA ALA A 184 -2.27 7.65 -2.23
C ALA A 184 -1.54 6.72 -3.22
N LEU A 185 -1.86 5.42 -3.18
CA LEU A 185 -2.08 4.67 -4.41
C LEU A 185 -3.55 4.27 -4.40
N VAL A 186 -4.40 5.17 -4.91
CA VAL A 186 -5.85 5.01 -5.01
C VAL A 186 -6.26 5.09 -6.47
N PHE A 187 -7.14 4.18 -6.91
CA PHE A 187 -7.94 4.37 -8.12
C PHE A 187 -9.42 4.28 -7.78
N GLU A 188 -10.03 5.45 -7.48
CA GLU A 188 -11.47 5.64 -7.48
C GLU A 188 -11.82 6.96 -8.19
N GLU A 189 -13.01 7.00 -8.78
CA GLU A 189 -13.67 8.24 -9.22
C GLU A 189 -15.01 8.30 -8.45
N ALA A 190 -15.57 9.48 -8.25
CA ALA A 190 -16.93 9.62 -7.76
C ALA A 190 -17.96 9.04 -8.75
#